data_AF-A0AAE4DJJ9-F1
#
_entry.id   AF-A0AAE4DJJ9-F1
#
_cell.length_a   1.000
_cell.length_b   1.000
_cell.length_c   1.000
_cell.angle_alpha   90.00
_cell.angle_beta   90.00
_cell.angle_gamma   90.00
#
_symmetry.space_group_name_H-M   'P 1'
#
loop_
_entity.id
_entity.type
_entity.pdbx_description
1 polymer ?
#
loop_
_entity_poly.entity_id
_entity_poly.type
_entity_poly.pdbx_seq_one_letter_code
_entity_poly.pdbx_strand_id
1 'polypeptide(L)'
;MIVVTGGAGFIGSNLVHGLNEHGRDDILVVDNLEDGRKFLNIRDAKIADYIDQDEFLDWLVENGDDAVDAVFHLGACSDTTEW
;
A
#
# COMPACT_ATOMS: atom_id res chain seq x y z
N MET A 1 -6.93 3.10 10.60
CA MET A 1 -6.08 2.38 9.64
C MET A 1 -5.40 3.37 8.71
N ILE A 2 -4.12 3.17 8.38
CA ILE A 2 -3.42 3.93 7.32
C ILE A 2 -3.44 3.12 6.03
N VAL A 3 -3.82 3.76 4.93
CA VAL A 3 -3.70 3.17 3.59
C VAL A 3 -2.42 3.67 2.93
N VAL A 4 -1.64 2.77 2.33
CA VAL A 4 -0.48 3.11 1.49
C VAL A 4 -0.65 2.49 0.11
N THR A 5 -0.93 3.31 -0.92
CA THR A 5 -0.93 2.83 -2.31
C THR A 5 0.47 2.81 -2.89
N GLY A 6 0.77 1.87 -3.78
CA GLY A 6 2.15 1.60 -4.18
C GLY A 6 3.01 1.10 -3.00
N GLY A 7 2.38 0.49 -1.98
CA GLY A 7 3.02 0.15 -0.72
C GLY A 7 4.06 -0.96 -0.81
N ALA A 8 4.03 -1.79 -1.86
CA ALA A 8 5.08 -2.75 -2.17
C ALA A 8 6.16 -2.17 -3.12
N GLY A 9 5.95 -0.96 -3.65
CA GLY A 9 6.94 -0.20 -4.40
C GLY A 9 8.10 0.32 -3.55
N PHE A 10 9.09 0.96 -4.19
CA PHE A 10 10.32 1.40 -3.52
C PHE A 10 10.06 2.40 -2.38
N ILE A 11 9.36 3.51 -2.67
CA ILE A 11 9.07 4.54 -1.66
C ILE A 11 8.00 4.05 -0.69
N GLY A 12 6.93 3.41 -1.19
CA GLY A 12 5.83 2.94 -0.37
C GLY A 12 6.27 1.95 0.71
N SER A 13 7.14 1.00 0.37
CA SER A 13 7.63 0.00 1.35
C SER A 13 8.47 0.63 2.45
N ASN A 14 9.35 1.58 2.13
CA ASN A 14 10.12 2.31 3.14
C ASN A 14 9.19 3.13 4.06
N LEU A 15 8.12 3.71 3.52
CA LEU A 15 7.10 4.37 4.33
C LEU A 15 6.39 3.39 5.26
N VAL A 16 6.01 2.20 4.79
CA VAL A 16 5.40 1.14 5.62
C VAL A 16 6.33 0.76 6.77
N HIS A 17 7.61 0.49 6.50
CA HIS A 17 8.60 0.18 7.54
C HIS A 17 8.77 1.33 8.54
N GLY A 18 8.86 2.57 8.04
CA GLY A 18 8.93 3.76 8.90
C GLY A 18 7.69 3.91 9.79
N LEU A 19 6.50 3.62 9.28
CA LEU A 19 5.26 3.61 10.07
C LEU A 19 5.29 2.50 11.14
N ASN A 20 5.79 1.30 10.79
CA ASN A 20 6.00 0.22 11.76
C ASN A 20 6.96 0.61 12.89
N GLU A 21 8.05 1.31 12.59
CA GLU A 21 8.99 1.84 13.59
C GLU A 21 8.33 2.84 14.55
N HIS A 22 7.29 3.55 14.07
CA HIS A 22 6.47 4.46 14.87
C HIS A 22 5.27 3.77 15.55
N GLY A 23 5.25 2.43 15.56
CA GLY A 23 4.26 1.64 16.26
C GLY A 23 2.92 1.48 15.53
N ARG A 24 2.86 1.80 14.23
CA ARG A 24 1.68 1.55 13.39
C ARG A 24 1.81 0.20 12.70
N ASP A 25 0.90 -0.72 12.99
CA ASP A 25 0.74 -2.01 12.30
C ASP A 25 -0.61 -2.13 11.58
N ASP A 26 -1.52 -1.18 11.81
CA ASP A 26 -2.82 -1.05 11.17
C ASP A 26 -2.73 -0.44 9.76
N ILE A 27 -1.90 -1.04 8.91
CA ILE A 27 -1.59 -0.56 7.57
C ILE A 27 -2.24 -1.45 6.52
N LEU A 28 -3.06 -0.87 5.64
CA LEU A 28 -3.55 -1.50 4.42
C LEU A 28 -2.61 -1.16 3.27
N VAL A 29 -1.95 -2.17 2.71
CA VAL A 29 -1.12 -2.00 1.50
C VAL A 29 -2.00 -2.19 0.27
N VAL A 30 -1.96 -1.21 -0.63
CA VAL A 30 -2.56 -1.30 -1.97
C VAL A 30 -1.44 -1.34 -2.99
N ASP A 31 -1.33 -2.39 -3.79
CA ASP A 31 -0.35 -2.48 -4.88
C ASP A 31 -0.84 -3.44 -5.98
N ASN A 32 -0.01 -3.64 -7.00
CA ASN A 32 -0.11 -4.75 -7.93
C ASN A 32 1.12 -5.66 -7.71
N LEU A 33 0.88 -6.87 -7.20
CA LEU A 33 1.89 -7.90 -6.93
C LEU A 33 2.04 -8.95 -8.04
N GLU A 34 1.56 -8.71 -9.26
CA GLU A 34 1.82 -9.58 -10.43
C GLU A 34 3.32 -9.84 -10.61
N ASP A 35 4.16 -8.82 -10.38
CA ASP A 35 5.59 -9.03 -10.14
C ASP A 35 5.83 -9.41 -8.68
N GLY A 36 5.84 -10.72 -8.42
CA GLY A 36 6.04 -11.28 -7.08
C GLY A 36 7.35 -10.87 -6.39
N ARG A 37 8.31 -10.24 -7.08
CA ARG A 37 9.52 -9.68 -6.44
C ARG A 37 9.19 -8.49 -5.54
N LYS A 38 8.14 -7.72 -5.84
CA LYS A 38 7.72 -6.56 -5.02
C LYS A 38 7.36 -6.96 -3.59
N PHE A 39 6.85 -8.17 -3.40
CA PHE A 39 6.55 -8.71 -2.07
C PHE A 39 7.78 -8.71 -1.15
N LEU A 40 9.00 -8.86 -1.70
CA LEU A 40 10.23 -8.83 -0.91
C LEU A 40 10.44 -7.51 -0.17
N ASN A 41 9.88 -6.41 -0.66
CA ASN A 41 9.99 -5.09 -0.04
C ASN A 41 9.16 -4.97 1.25
N ILE A 42 8.09 -5.75 1.38
CA ILE A 42 7.15 -5.72 2.53
C ILE A 42 7.14 -7.01 3.35
N ARG A 43 7.96 -8.01 2.99
CA ARG A 43 7.97 -9.33 3.67
C ARG A 43 8.23 -9.27 5.18
N ASP A 44 9.00 -8.27 5.61
CA ASP A 44 9.40 -8.06 7.01
C ASP A 44 8.55 -6.96 7.68
N ALA A 45 7.60 -6.38 6.95
CA ALA A 45 6.69 -5.35 7.45
C ALA A 45 5.52 -5.97 8.22
N LYS A 46 4.97 -5.21 9.17
CA LYS A 46 3.72 -5.51 9.85
C LYS A 46 2.60 -4.74 9.14
N ILE A 47 1.79 -5.47 8.39
CA ILE A 47 0.62 -4.93 7.69
C ILE A 47 -0.63 -5.60 8.23
N ALA A 48 -1.75 -4.87 8.25
CA ALA A 48 -3.04 -5.40 8.63
C ALA A 48 -3.64 -6.22 7.49
N ASP A 49 -3.51 -5.73 6.26
CA ASP A 49 -4.01 -6.42 5.07
C ASP A 49 -3.35 -5.91 3.78
N TYR A 50 -3.64 -6.60 2.68
CA TYR A 50 -3.30 -6.23 1.32
C TYR A 50 -4.57 -6.26 0.45
N ILE A 51 -4.72 -5.28 -0.43
CA ILE A 51 -5.76 -5.27 -1.47
C ILE A 51 -5.13 -4.94 -2.82
N ASP A 52 -5.65 -5.57 -3.87
CA ASP A 52 -5.22 -5.22 -5.22
C ASP A 52 -5.71 -3.81 -5.59
N GLN A 53 -4.90 -3.08 -6.36
CA GLN A 53 -5.23 -1.73 -6.81
C GLN A 53 -6.57 -1.66 -7.58
N ASP A 54 -6.95 -2.72 -8.28
CA ASP A 54 -8.18 -2.75 -9.09
C ASP A 54 -9.44 -2.90 -8.21
N GLU A 55 -9.30 -3.40 -6.98
CA GLU A 55 -10.39 -3.58 -6.00
C GLU A 55 -10.47 -2.43 -4.99
N PHE A 56 -9.38 -1.64 -4.87
CA PHE A 56 -9.24 -0.65 -3.80
C PHE A 56 -10.31 0.46 -3.83
N LEU A 57 -10.70 0.95 -5.01
CA LEU A 57 -11.66 2.06 -5.08
C LEU A 57 -13.05 1.64 -4.59
N ASP A 58 -13.50 0.44 -4.96
CA ASP A 58 -14.78 -0.10 -4.50
C ASP A 58 -14.73 -0.32 -2.98
N TRP A 59 -13.65 -0.92 -2.48
CA TRP A 59 -13.42 -1.07 -1.05
C TRP A 59 -13.43 0.28 -0.30
N LEU A 60 -12.80 1.31 -0.86
CA LEU A 60 -12.72 2.64 -0.25
C LEU A 60 -14.08 3.34 -0.20
N VAL A 61 -14.91 3.18 -1.24
CA VAL A 61 -16.29 3.70 -1.24
C VAL A 61 -17.14 3.03 -0.18
N GLU A 62 -16.96 1.74 0.05
CA GLU A 62 -17.74 0.97 1.02
C GLU A 62 -17.26 1.16 2.47
N ASN A 63 -15.95 1.33 2.70
CA ASN A 63 -15.34 1.24 4.04
C ASN A 63 -14.59 2.52 4.47
N GLY A 64 -14.34 3.46 3.57
CA GLY A 64 -13.39 4.55 3.78
C GLY A 64 -13.74 5.49 4.94
N ASP A 65 -15.02 5.83 5.09
CA ASP A 65 -15.48 6.85 6.06
C ASP A 65 -15.29 6.44 7.52
N ASP A 66 -15.36 5.13 7.82
CA ASP A 66 -15.30 4.62 9.20
C ASP A 66 -13.95 3.96 9.54
N ALA A 67 -13.16 3.57 8.53
CA ALA A 67 -11.96 2.73 8.73
C ALA A 67 -10.63 3.46 8.52
N VAL A 68 -10.59 4.55 7.75
CA VAL A 68 -9.32 5.13 7.25
C VAL A 68 -8.97 6.46 7.94
N ASP A 69 -7.81 6.50 8.60
CA ASP A 69 -7.28 7.72 9.23
C ASP A 69 -6.57 8.62 8.22
N ALA A 70 -5.87 7.99 7.26
CA ALA A 70 -5.04 8.68 6.27
C ALA A 70 -4.75 7.78 5.07
N VAL A 71 -4.53 8.40 3.91
CA VAL A 71 -4.09 7.74 2.68
C VAL A 71 -2.78 8.37 2.21
N PHE A 72 -1.73 7.56 2.11
CA PHE A 72 -0.50 7.89 1.40
C PHE A 72 -0.58 7.31 -0.02
N HIS A 73 -0.89 8.16 -0.99
CA HIS A 73 -1.09 7.74 -2.38
C HIS A 73 0.23 7.82 -3.16
N LEU A 74 0.96 6.69 -3.23
CA LEU A 74 2.27 6.59 -3.90
C LEU A 74 2.26 5.63 -5.10
N GLY A 75 1.14 4.95 -5.35
CA GLY A 75 0.94 4.09 -6.50
C GLY A 75 0.85 4.88 -7.80
N ALA A 76 1.70 4.55 -8.76
CA ALA A 76 1.71 5.12 -10.10
C ALA A 76 2.40 4.15 -11.08
N CYS A 77 2.13 4.28 -12.38
CA CYS A 77 2.99 3.66 -13.38
C CYS A 77 4.34 4.38 -13.37
N SER A 78 5.37 3.71 -12.85
CA SER A 78 6.72 4.28 -12.76
C SER A 78 7.50 4.19 -14.07
N ASP A 79 7.01 3.41 -15.03
CA ASP A 79 7.52 3.45 -16.40
C ASP A 79 6.83 4.59 -17.14
N THR A 80 7.53 5.72 -17.25
CA THR A 80 7.05 6.89 -17.99
C THR A 80 7.36 6.79 -19.48
N THR A 81 7.85 5.65 -19.97
CA THR A 81 8.09 5.44 -21.39
C THR A 81 6.86 4.83 -22.04
N GLU A 82 6.21 5.63 -22.89
CA GLU A 82 5.10 5.20 -23.75
C GLU A 82 5.69 4.50 -24.98
N TRP A 83 5.32 3.24 -25.24
CA TRP A 83 5.63 2.50 -26.47
C TRP A 83 4.35 2.03 -27.15
#